data_AF-A0A935YK40-F1
#
_entry.id   AF-A0A935YK40-F1
#
_cell.length_a   1.000
_cell.length_b   1.000
_cell.length_c   1.000
_cell.angle_alpha   90.00
_cell.angle_beta   90.00
_cell.angle_gamma   90.00
#
_symmetry.space_group_name_H-M   'P 1'
#
loop_
_entity.id
_entity.type
_entity.pdbx_description
1 polymer ?
#
loop_
_entity_poly.entity_id
_entity_poly.type
_entity_poly.pdbx_seq_one_letter_code
_entity_poly.pdbx_strand_id
1 'polypeptide(L)'
;MTRREIVALASVLALLACTPTGSWQNASVPEEQWGSDRAACQAWSRDQAERDFALDQQSSASLNYNRGGQWSSEMNRYSGQTRERDLFGTCMRARGYHFEAQSE
;
A
#
# COMPACT_ATOMS: atom_id res chain seq x y z
N MET A 1 0.32 -31.95 -31.07
CA MET A 1 0.84 -30.78 -30.33
C MET A 1 2.10 -30.30 -31.01
N THR A 2 2.00 -29.17 -31.71
CA THR A 2 3.07 -28.67 -32.59
C THR A 2 4.03 -27.79 -31.79
N ARG A 3 5.33 -27.78 -32.14
CA ARG A 3 6.37 -26.94 -31.49
C ARG A 3 5.98 -25.47 -31.33
N ARG A 4 5.06 -24.96 -32.17
CA ARG A 4 4.49 -23.62 -32.11
C ARG A 4 3.67 -23.36 -30.84
N GLU A 5 2.98 -24.36 -30.30
CA GLU A 5 2.16 -24.21 -29.08
C GLU A 5 3.02 -24.12 -27.81
N ILE A 6 4.17 -24.82 -27.79
CA ILE A 6 5.12 -24.77 -26.67
C ILE A 6 5.78 -23.39 -26.57
N VAL A 7 6.15 -22.79 -27.71
CA VAL A 7 6.75 -21.44 -27.74
C VAL A 7 5.73 -20.36 -27.34
N ALA A 8 4.46 -20.53 -27.71
CA ALA A 8 3.40 -19.62 -27.31
C ALA A 8 3.15 -19.66 -25.79
N LEU A 9 3.17 -20.85 -25.17
CA LEU A 9 3.00 -20.97 -23.71
C LEU A 9 4.18 -20.40 -22.92
N ALA A 10 5.42 -20.57 -23.39
CA ALA A 10 6.61 -20.08 -22.69
C ALA A 10 6.65 -18.53 -22.60
N SER A 11 6.06 -17.84 -23.58
CA SER A 11 6.07 -16.38 -23.67
C SER A 11 5.13 -15.71 -22.66
N VAL A 12 4.06 -16.38 -22.24
CA VAL A 12 3.05 -15.80 -21.32
C VAL A 12 3.50 -15.89 -19.86
N LEU A 13 4.33 -16.87 -19.48
CA LEU A 13 4.85 -16.98 -18.11
C LEU A 13 5.90 -15.91 -17.74
N ALA A 14 6.57 -15.31 -18.72
CA ALA A 14 7.62 -14.32 -18.46
C ALA A 14 7.09 -12.95 -17.95
N LEU A 15 5.79 -12.70 -18.03
CA LEU A 15 5.18 -11.42 -17.63
C LEU A 15 4.66 -11.40 -16.18
N LEU A 16 4.73 -12.51 -15.46
CA LEU A 16 4.20 -12.62 -14.09
C LEU A 16 5.23 -12.26 -12.98
N ALA A 17 6.48 -11.97 -13.32
CA ALA A 17 7.55 -11.74 -12.33
C ALA A 17 7.73 -10.29 -11.85
N CYS A 18 7.11 -9.30 -12.52
CA CYS A 18 7.43 -7.90 -12.25
C CYS A 18 6.51 -7.26 -11.18
N THR A 19 6.48 -7.81 -9.97
CA THR A 19 6.06 -7.07 -8.78
C THR A 19 7.29 -6.88 -7.90
N PRO A 20 7.75 -5.65 -7.63
CA PRO A 20 8.88 -5.42 -6.73
C PRO A 20 8.48 -5.93 -5.35
N THR A 21 8.95 -7.12 -5.01
CA THR A 21 8.82 -7.69 -3.68
C THR A 21 9.91 -7.06 -2.82
N GLY A 22 9.56 -6.59 -1.63
CA GLY A 22 10.50 -5.94 -0.73
C GLY A 22 10.00 -6.04 0.69
N SER A 23 10.91 -5.98 1.65
CA SER A 23 10.59 -6.14 3.06
C SER A 23 11.15 -4.98 3.87
N TRP A 24 10.44 -4.62 4.93
CA TRP A 24 10.96 -3.69 5.93
C TRP A 24 11.86 -4.43 6.89
N GLN A 25 13.09 -3.94 7.04
CA GLN A 25 14.13 -4.54 7.87
C GLN A 25 14.71 -3.51 8.85
N ASN A 26 15.24 -3.99 9.97
CA ASN A 26 15.98 -3.17 10.93
C ASN A 26 16.98 -4.06 11.68
N ALA A 27 18.27 -3.96 11.34
CA ALA A 27 19.33 -4.80 11.92
C ALA A 27 19.58 -4.53 13.41
N SER A 28 19.07 -3.42 13.95
CA SER A 28 19.21 -3.07 15.37
C SER A 28 18.05 -3.59 16.24
N VAL A 29 17.04 -4.21 15.64
CA VAL A 29 15.84 -4.73 16.31
C VAL A 29 15.76 -6.25 16.09
N PRO A 30 15.51 -7.07 17.13
CA PRO A 30 15.30 -8.51 16.96
C PRO A 30 14.17 -8.81 15.97
N GLU A 31 14.35 -9.81 15.12
CA GLU A 31 13.39 -10.12 14.04
C GLU A 31 12.00 -10.49 14.58
N GLU A 32 11.94 -11.10 15.78
CA GLU A 32 10.70 -11.44 16.47
C GLU A 32 9.85 -10.18 16.76
N GLN A 33 10.48 -9.02 16.93
CA GLN A 33 9.81 -7.75 17.18
C GLN A 33 9.27 -7.10 15.89
N TRP A 34 9.80 -7.45 14.71
CA TRP A 34 9.41 -6.83 13.44
C TRP A 34 7.92 -7.02 13.13
N GLY A 35 7.36 -8.18 13.48
CA GLY A 35 5.93 -8.45 13.32
C GLY A 35 5.06 -7.50 14.15
N SER A 36 5.42 -7.31 15.43
CA SER A 36 4.71 -6.42 16.35
C SER A 36 4.81 -4.95 15.91
N ASP A 37 6.00 -4.53 15.47
CA ASP A 37 6.22 -3.16 14.99
C ASP A 37 5.41 -2.86 13.73
N ARG A 38 5.38 -3.79 12.77
CA ARG A 38 4.53 -3.68 11.58
C ARG A 38 3.06 -3.58 11.95
N ALA A 39 2.57 -4.43 12.86
CA ALA A 39 1.17 -4.41 13.29
C ALA A 39 0.81 -3.07 13.98
N ALA A 40 1.69 -2.56 14.84
CA ALA A 40 1.50 -1.27 15.49
C ALA A 40 1.49 -0.11 14.48
N CYS A 41 2.41 -0.11 13.51
CA CYS A 41 2.43 0.90 12.45
C CYS A 41 1.20 0.81 11.54
N GLN A 42 0.68 -0.38 11.24
CA GLN A 42 -0.55 -0.56 10.46
C GLN A 42 -1.77 0.00 11.20
N ALA A 43 -1.90 -0.31 12.50
CA ALA A 43 -2.99 0.20 13.31
C ALA A 43 -2.97 1.74 13.39
N TRP A 44 -1.78 2.31 13.60
CA TRP A 44 -1.59 3.75 13.62
C TRP A 44 -1.90 4.40 12.26
N SER A 45 -1.40 3.85 11.15
CA SER A 45 -1.63 4.43 9.82
C SER A 45 -3.10 4.44 9.43
N ARG A 46 -3.85 3.39 9.81
CA ARG A 46 -5.29 3.32 9.59
C ARG A 46 -6.04 4.38 10.38
N ASP A 47 -5.77 4.50 11.69
CA ASP A 47 -6.40 5.54 12.53
C ASP A 47 -6.10 6.96 12.00
N GLN A 48 -4.88 7.22 11.55
CA GLN A 48 -4.51 8.52 10.97
C GLN A 48 -5.20 8.77 9.62
N ALA A 49 -5.27 7.77 8.73
CA ALA A 49 -5.98 7.91 7.46
C ALA A 49 -7.48 8.15 7.65
N GLU A 50 -8.11 7.47 8.63
CA GLU A 50 -9.51 7.69 9.00
C GLU A 50 -9.75 9.10 9.54
N ARG A 51 -8.84 9.62 10.39
CA ARG A 51 -8.90 11.00 10.88
C ARG A 51 -8.76 12.02 9.75
N ASP A 52 -7.76 11.84 8.88
CA ASP A 52 -7.53 12.72 7.73
C ASP A 52 -8.77 12.75 6.82
N PHE A 53 -9.37 11.59 6.56
CA PHE A 53 -10.61 11.49 5.78
C PHE A 53 -11.79 12.21 6.45
N ALA A 54 -11.98 12.02 7.76
CA ALA A 54 -13.05 12.70 8.48
C ALA A 54 -12.90 14.23 8.45
N LEU A 55 -11.67 14.74 8.56
CA LEU A 55 -11.37 16.17 8.46
C LEU A 55 -11.63 16.70 7.05
N ASP A 56 -11.24 15.97 6.01
CA ASP A 56 -11.48 16.34 4.62
C ASP A 56 -12.98 16.40 4.31
N GLN A 57 -13.75 15.42 4.78
CA GLN A 57 -15.22 15.40 4.66
C GLN A 57 -15.89 16.56 5.40
N GLN A 58 -15.38 16.95 6.57
CA GLN A 58 -15.89 18.12 7.29
C GLN A 58 -15.60 19.42 6.54
N SER A 59 -14.45 19.53 5.88
CA SER A 59 -14.09 20.70 5.08
C SER A 59 -14.93 20.83 3.80
N SER A 60 -15.23 19.70 3.15
CA SER A 60 -15.94 19.63 1.87
C SER A 60 -17.48 19.64 1.99
N ALA A 61 -18.03 19.33 3.17
CA ALA A 61 -19.47 19.39 3.46
C ALA A 61 -20.11 20.78 3.21
N SER A 62 -19.32 21.84 3.11
CA SER A 62 -19.81 23.19 2.83
C SER A 62 -20.04 23.49 1.32
N LEU A 63 -19.56 22.67 0.39
CA LEU A 63 -19.40 23.14 -1.01
C LEU A 63 -20.08 22.37 -2.13
N ASN A 64 -20.47 21.10 -2.06
CA ASN A 64 -21.09 20.44 -3.23
C ASN A 64 -21.95 19.22 -2.88
N TYR A 65 -23.23 19.46 -2.64
CA TYR A 65 -24.23 18.41 -2.73
C TYR A 65 -24.60 18.26 -4.22
N ASN A 66 -24.47 17.06 -4.77
CA ASN A 66 -25.08 16.60 -6.03
C ASN A 66 -24.24 16.69 -7.33
N ARG A 67 -23.43 15.64 -7.64
CA ARG A 67 -23.30 15.03 -9.00
C ARG A 67 -22.31 13.86 -9.18
N GLY A 68 -21.52 13.45 -8.17
CA GLY A 68 -20.38 12.52 -8.40
C GLY A 68 -20.32 11.25 -7.54
N GLY A 69 -21.42 10.77 -6.95
CA GLY A 69 -21.40 9.83 -5.81
C GLY A 69 -20.57 8.54 -5.94
N GLN A 70 -20.57 7.86 -7.10
CA GLN A 70 -19.80 6.61 -7.27
C GLN A 70 -18.32 6.88 -7.56
N TRP A 71 -18.02 7.76 -8.51
CA TRP A 71 -16.65 8.16 -8.85
C TRP A 71 -15.90 8.77 -7.66
N SER A 72 -16.57 9.65 -6.90
CA SER A 72 -16.01 10.23 -5.67
C SER A 72 -15.76 9.17 -4.61
N SER A 73 -16.66 8.19 -4.43
CA SER A 73 -16.47 7.08 -3.49
C SER A 73 -15.26 6.20 -3.85
N GLU A 74 -15.11 5.84 -5.13
CA GLU A 74 -13.95 5.06 -5.60
C GLU A 74 -12.64 5.83 -5.46
N MET A 75 -12.64 7.12 -5.81
CA MET A 75 -11.47 7.99 -5.64
C MET A 75 -11.11 8.19 -4.17
N ASN A 76 -12.09 8.36 -3.28
CA ASN A 76 -11.89 8.48 -1.84
C ASN A 76 -11.32 7.20 -1.23
N ARG A 77 -11.78 6.03 -1.70
CA ARG A 77 -11.22 4.74 -1.27
C ARG A 77 -9.77 4.60 -1.74
N TYR A 78 -9.48 4.97 -2.98
CA TYR A 78 -8.14 4.91 -3.55
C TYR A 78 -7.17 5.87 -2.84
N SER A 79 -7.60 7.12 -2.61
CA SER A 79 -6.80 8.11 -1.89
C SER A 79 -6.58 7.70 -0.43
N GLY A 80 -7.59 7.15 0.24
CA GLY A 80 -7.49 6.60 1.59
C GLY A 80 -6.46 5.46 1.69
N GLN A 81 -6.50 4.49 0.77
CA GLN A 81 -5.53 3.39 0.73
C GLN A 81 -4.09 3.87 0.45
N THR A 82 -3.95 4.83 -0.46
CA THR A 82 -2.66 5.47 -0.75
C THR A 82 -2.12 6.18 0.48
N ARG A 83 -2.96 6.96 1.15
CA ARG A 83 -2.62 7.70 2.36
C ARG A 83 -2.22 6.78 3.51
N GLU A 84 -2.96 5.71 3.74
CA GLU A 84 -2.63 4.69 4.75
C GLU A 84 -1.24 4.09 4.48
N ARG A 85 -0.93 3.73 3.24
CA ARG A 85 0.39 3.17 2.86
C ARG A 85 1.53 4.17 3.12
N ASP A 86 1.34 5.44 2.79
CA ASP A 86 2.37 6.46 2.98
C ASP A 86 2.61 6.74 4.47
N LEU A 87 1.53 6.74 5.28
CA LEU A 87 1.60 6.83 6.73
C LEU A 87 2.31 5.61 7.33
N PHE A 88 1.99 4.40 6.86
CA PHE A 88 2.68 3.18 7.28
C PHE A 88 4.18 3.27 7.03
N GLY A 89 4.60 3.63 5.81
CA GLY A 89 6.01 3.80 5.47
C GLY A 89 6.70 4.91 6.26
N THR A 90 5.95 5.94 6.68
CA THR A 90 6.46 6.99 7.58
C THR A 90 6.68 6.45 8.99
N CYS A 91 5.73 5.68 9.54
CA CYS A 91 5.87 5.05 10.85
C CYS A 91 7.05 4.08 10.89
N MET A 92 7.18 3.22 9.88
CA MET A 92 8.29 2.26 9.79
C MET A 92 9.65 2.97 9.77
N ARG A 93 9.81 4.02 8.94
CA ARG A 93 11.03 4.84 8.91
C ARG A 93 11.31 5.54 10.23
N ALA A 94 10.29 6.07 10.90
CA ALA A 94 10.44 6.70 12.21
C ALA A 94 10.91 5.70 13.30
N ARG A 95 10.59 4.41 13.15
CA ARG A 95 11.10 3.32 13.99
C ARG A 95 12.47 2.79 13.55
N GLY A 96 13.12 3.43 12.58
CA GLY A 96 14.43 3.04 12.07
C GLY A 96 14.43 1.87 11.09
N TYR A 97 13.26 1.45 10.60
CA TYR A 97 13.19 0.44 9.55
C TYR A 97 13.47 1.06 8.18
N HIS A 98 14.13 0.30 7.33
CA HIS A 98 14.36 0.62 5.92
C HIS A 98 13.68 -0.41 5.02
N PHE A 99 13.17 0.04 3.88
CA PHE A 99 12.58 -0.85 2.89
C PHE A 99 13.68 -1.36 1.98
N GLU A 100 13.90 -2.67 1.99
CA GLU A 100 14.80 -3.35 1.08
C GLU A 100 13.98 -3.94 -0.07
N ALA A 101 14.18 -3.41 -1.28
CA ALA A 101 13.67 -4.05 -2.49
C ALA A 101 14.49 -5.32 -2.75
N GLN A 102 13.82 -6.45 -2.97
CA GLN A 102 14.50 -7.65 -3.43
C GLN A 102 14.92 -7.42 -4.88
N SER A 103 16.23 -7.36 -5.12
CA SER A 103 16.79 -7.43 -6.46
C SER A 103 16.87 -8.90 -6.86
N GLU A 104 16.09 -9.30 -7.87
CA GLU A 104 16.27 -10.58 -8.58
C GLU A 104 17.54 -10.57 -9.44
#